data_AF-A0A351R0B4-F1
#
_entry.id   AF-A0A351R0B4-F1
#
_cell.length_a   1.000
_cell.length_b   1.000
_cell.length_c   1.000
_cell.angle_alpha   90.00
_cell.angle_beta   90.00
_cell.angle_gamma   90.00
#
_symmetry.space_group_name_H-M   'P 1'
#
loop_
_entity.id
_entity.type
_entity.pdbx_description
1 polymer ?
#
loop_
_entity_poly.entity_id
_entity_poly.type
_entity_poly.pdbx_seq_one_letter_code
_entity_poly.pdbx_strand_id
1 'polypeptide(L)'
;MINIQLHNDCPATDTIVPNQFIDRFMPSANGEFVKVYLYLLRCIHSHASNCTISEIADKFNNTEMDIQRALRYWQKEGLLSLEETADGKLCGIGLLPFPEDSTDTEEASSSPAPSAVSPKETPASAAGENVSGSQPVNLPQEPQIRHYTLDEIAEFQKNPDIQEMLFVVETYIRHPFSENDINTILFWHEDLHFSAELIVYLVEYCVSKGHTNLRYLNKVALAWHEKKITSVEQAKSEAAVRSKAYYAVMKAFGITGRNLIDSETAMIRKWTKEYAFDLSLIQEACARTISSTGQSSFSYADSILTSWYNDKVHSLEDVKRLDATHQQKKKERAAVKANAAASPKKNNFNNFESRENDYKSLEAMLLNSPIRS
;
A
#
# COMPACT_ATOMS: atom_id res chain seq x y z
N MET A 1 19.14 -33.12 -39.46
CA MET A 1 19.35 -31.77 -38.87
C MET A 1 18.49 -30.81 -39.67
N ILE A 2 17.52 -30.15 -39.03
CA ILE A 2 16.65 -29.17 -39.69
C ILE A 2 17.17 -27.80 -39.29
N ASN A 3 17.73 -27.07 -40.26
CA ASN A 3 18.11 -25.67 -40.10
C ASN A 3 16.86 -24.80 -40.24
N ILE A 4 16.63 -23.93 -39.26
CA ILE A 4 15.56 -22.93 -39.31
C ILE A 4 16.20 -21.62 -39.79
N GLN A 5 15.78 -21.15 -40.96
CA GLN A 5 16.11 -19.81 -41.45
C GLN A 5 15.05 -18.82 -40.97
N LEU A 6 15.48 -17.83 -40.19
CA LEU A 6 14.66 -16.69 -39.78
C LEU A 6 14.65 -15.65 -40.89
N HIS A 7 13.46 -15.30 -41.35
CA HIS A 7 13.23 -14.24 -42.34
C HIS A 7 12.50 -13.10 -41.63
N ASN A 8 13.00 -11.88 -41.78
CA ASN A 8 12.41 -10.67 -41.19
C ASN A 8 11.84 -9.80 -42.32
N ASP A 9 10.52 -9.84 -42.49
CA ASP A 9 9.77 -9.06 -43.49
C ASP A 9 9.08 -7.82 -42.90
N CYS A 10 9.45 -7.37 -41.69
CA CYS A 10 8.82 -6.20 -41.09
C CYS A 10 9.63 -4.92 -41.37
N PRO A 11 9.08 -3.90 -42.06
CA PRO A 11 9.72 -2.60 -42.21
C PRO A 11 9.53 -1.74 -40.95
N ALA A 12 9.62 -2.36 -39.76
CA ALA A 12 9.44 -1.67 -38.50
C ALA A 12 10.66 -0.79 -38.23
N THR A 13 10.45 0.52 -38.21
CA THR A 13 11.41 1.47 -37.67
C THR A 13 11.52 1.26 -36.17
N ASP A 14 12.69 0.86 -35.70
CA ASP A 14 12.93 0.62 -34.27
C ASP A 14 13.12 1.94 -33.52
N THR A 15 12.67 1.99 -32.26
CA THR A 15 12.99 3.09 -31.32
C THR A 15 13.99 2.55 -30.31
N ILE A 16 15.23 3.05 -30.37
CA ILE A 16 16.29 2.61 -29.47
C ILE A 16 16.08 3.27 -28.11
N VAL A 17 15.96 2.44 -27.06
CA VAL A 17 15.80 2.88 -25.68
C VAL A 17 17.10 2.57 -24.92
N PRO A 18 17.74 3.55 -24.28
CA PRO A 18 18.94 3.30 -23.49
C PRO A 18 18.68 2.34 -22.31
N ASN A 19 19.53 1.34 -22.11
CA ASN A 19 19.39 0.38 -21.00
C ASN A 19 19.41 1.08 -19.63
N GLN A 20 20.18 2.17 -19.49
CA GLN A 20 20.19 2.98 -18.27
C GLN A 20 18.81 3.58 -17.95
N PHE A 21 17.99 3.92 -18.96
CA PHE A 21 16.61 4.31 -18.75
C PHE A 21 15.76 3.15 -18.23
N ILE A 22 15.95 1.96 -18.80
CA ILE A 22 15.21 0.74 -18.44
C ILE A 22 15.54 0.31 -17.00
N ASP A 23 16.80 0.41 -16.60
CA ASP A 23 17.25 -0.13 -15.31
C ASP A 23 17.05 0.85 -14.15
N ARG A 24 17.27 2.16 -14.38
CA ARG A 24 17.28 3.17 -13.30
C ARG A 24 16.02 4.02 -13.22
N PHE A 25 15.38 4.28 -14.35
CA PHE A 25 14.29 5.28 -14.44
C PHE A 25 12.91 4.68 -14.72
N MET A 26 12.85 3.59 -15.50
CA MET A 26 11.61 2.86 -15.76
C MET A 26 11.00 2.21 -14.51
N PRO A 27 11.77 1.64 -13.55
CA PRO A 27 11.18 0.97 -12.39
C PRO A 27 10.58 1.92 -11.34
N SER A 28 11.06 3.16 -11.27
CA SER A 28 10.63 4.19 -10.32
C SER A 28 9.50 5.09 -10.86
N ALA A 29 9.36 5.17 -12.18
CA ALA A 29 8.37 6.00 -12.84
C ALA A 29 6.99 5.33 -12.94
N ASN A 30 5.92 6.14 -12.94
CA ASN A 30 4.57 5.68 -13.25
C ASN A 30 4.53 5.18 -14.71
N GLY A 31 3.88 4.04 -14.96
CA GLY A 31 3.78 3.43 -16.30
C GLY A 31 3.19 4.35 -17.36
N GLU A 32 2.33 5.31 -16.98
CA GLU A 32 1.84 6.35 -17.88
C GLU A 32 2.93 7.34 -18.28
N PHE A 33 3.84 7.68 -17.36
CA PHE A 33 4.96 8.58 -17.63
C PHE A 33 6.00 7.91 -18.54
N VAL A 34 6.23 6.61 -18.36
CA VAL A 34 7.09 5.80 -19.25
C VAL A 34 6.54 5.78 -20.67
N LYS A 35 5.22 5.60 -20.84
CA LYS A 35 4.57 5.66 -22.17
C LYS A 35 4.78 7.01 -22.85
N VAL A 36 4.65 8.11 -22.10
CA VAL A 36 4.89 9.47 -22.62
C VAL A 36 6.35 9.64 -23.04
N TYR A 37 7.31 9.15 -22.25
CA TYR A 37 8.73 9.22 -22.59
C TYR A 37 9.10 8.40 -23.83
N LEU A 38 8.64 7.15 -23.92
CA LEU A 38 8.89 6.29 -25.09
C LEU A 38 8.26 6.85 -26.36
N TYR A 39 7.09 7.47 -26.24
CA TYR A 39 6.43 8.13 -27.36
C TYR A 39 7.19 9.37 -27.84
N LEU A 40 7.68 10.16 -26.89
CA LEU A 40 8.53 11.31 -27.18
C LEU A 40 9.83 10.86 -27.85
N LEU A 41 10.46 9.80 -27.35
CA LEU A 41 11.64 9.19 -27.94
C LEU A 41 11.38 8.74 -29.38
N ARG A 42 10.22 8.14 -29.65
CA ARG A 42 9.78 7.78 -31.00
C ARG A 42 9.58 9.01 -31.89
N CYS A 43 8.95 10.09 -31.39
CA CYS A 43 8.77 11.36 -32.12
C CYS A 43 10.13 11.93 -32.56
N ILE A 44 11.11 11.93 -31.64
CA ILE A 44 12.46 12.47 -31.88
C ILE A 44 13.22 11.63 -32.92
N HIS A 45 13.21 10.30 -32.79
CA HIS A 45 13.90 9.40 -33.74
C HIS A 45 13.26 9.38 -35.14
N SER A 46 11.96 9.69 -35.24
CA SER A 46 11.24 9.69 -36.52
C SER A 46 11.34 11.02 -37.28
N HIS A 47 12.18 11.98 -36.84
CA HIS A 47 12.25 13.36 -37.34
C HIS A 47 10.89 14.08 -37.42
N ALA A 48 9.89 13.61 -36.66
CA ALA A 48 8.56 14.19 -36.63
C ALA A 48 8.66 15.51 -35.87
N SER A 49 8.86 16.58 -36.63
CA SER A 49 9.04 17.92 -36.10
C SER A 49 7.69 18.37 -35.52
N ASN A 50 7.65 18.53 -34.20
CA ASN A 50 6.57 19.12 -33.40
C ASN A 50 5.43 18.15 -33.02
N CYS A 51 5.65 17.31 -31.99
CA CYS A 51 4.56 16.63 -31.29
C CYS A 51 3.92 17.61 -30.28
N THR A 52 2.64 17.94 -30.44
CA THR A 52 1.92 18.83 -29.50
C THR A 52 1.44 18.06 -28.27
N ILE A 53 1.31 18.73 -27.12
CA ILE A 53 0.86 18.11 -25.86
C ILE A 53 -0.56 17.54 -26.01
N SER A 54 -1.43 18.22 -26.76
CA SER A 54 -2.79 17.79 -27.05
C SER A 54 -2.82 16.49 -27.87
N GLU A 55 -1.96 16.34 -28.88
CA GLU A 55 -1.87 15.09 -29.66
C GLU A 55 -1.39 13.89 -28.82
N ILE A 56 -0.47 14.13 -27.88
CA ILE A 56 0.00 13.09 -26.95
C ILE A 56 -1.14 12.72 -25.97
N ALA A 57 -1.86 13.72 -25.46
CA ALA A 57 -3.00 13.54 -24.57
C ALA A 57 -4.11 12.71 -25.25
N ASP A 58 -4.50 13.08 -26.47
CA ASP A 58 -5.50 12.39 -27.27
C ASP A 58 -5.09 10.94 -27.58
N LYS A 59 -3.81 10.70 -27.87
CA LYS A 59 -3.33 9.37 -28.22
C LYS A 59 -3.28 8.40 -27.04
N PHE A 60 -2.99 8.92 -25.84
CA PHE A 60 -2.99 8.12 -24.61
C PHE A 60 -4.32 8.16 -23.86
N ASN A 61 -5.32 8.88 -24.38
CA ASN A 61 -6.61 9.11 -23.73
C ASN A 61 -6.46 9.68 -22.30
N ASN A 62 -5.48 10.57 -22.14
CA ASN A 62 -5.11 11.22 -20.89
C ASN A 62 -5.40 12.73 -20.98
N THR A 63 -5.47 13.42 -19.83
CA THR A 63 -5.64 14.88 -19.84
C THR A 63 -4.31 15.58 -20.16
N GLU A 64 -4.36 16.76 -20.79
CA GLU A 64 -3.16 17.57 -21.04
C GLU A 64 -2.40 17.89 -19.73
N MET A 65 -3.12 18.03 -18.62
CA MET A 65 -2.53 18.20 -17.30
C MET A 65 -1.69 16.99 -16.85
N ASP A 66 -2.14 15.77 -17.16
CA ASP A 66 -1.39 14.56 -16.82
C ASP A 66 -0.16 14.39 -17.70
N ILE A 67 -0.23 14.79 -18.97
CA ILE A 67 0.94 14.84 -19.86
C ILE A 67 1.94 15.89 -19.37
N GLN A 68 1.49 17.08 -18.98
CA GLN A 68 2.36 18.10 -18.39
C GLN A 68 2.99 17.62 -17.07
N ARG A 69 2.25 16.89 -16.23
CA ARG A 69 2.79 16.28 -15.01
C ARG A 69 3.86 15.24 -15.33
N ALA A 70 3.66 14.42 -16.36
CA ALA A 70 4.64 13.45 -16.83
C ALA A 70 5.93 14.13 -17.32
N LEU A 71 5.80 15.20 -18.11
CA LEU A 71 6.95 15.96 -18.60
C LEU A 71 7.73 16.64 -17.45
N ARG A 72 7.04 17.27 -16.50
CA ARG A 72 7.67 17.88 -15.32
C ARG A 72 8.34 16.85 -14.41
N TYR A 73 7.77 15.64 -14.32
CA TYR A 73 8.39 14.53 -13.61
C TYR A 73 9.74 14.15 -14.25
N TRP A 74 9.77 13.96 -15.56
CA TRP A 74 11.02 13.64 -16.27
C TRP A 74 12.04 14.78 -16.29
N GLN A 75 11.57 16.03 -16.21
CA GLN A 75 12.44 17.18 -15.98
C GLN A 75 13.11 17.12 -14.60
N LYS A 76 12.35 16.75 -13.56
CA LYS A 76 12.87 16.58 -12.20
C LYS A 76 13.89 15.44 -12.11
N GLU A 77 13.66 14.35 -12.83
CA GLU A 77 14.59 13.21 -12.93
C GLU A 77 15.82 13.51 -13.82
N GLY A 78 15.90 14.69 -14.43
CA GLY A 78 17.05 15.12 -15.23
C GLY A 78 17.13 14.50 -16.62
N LEU A 79 16.06 13.86 -17.11
CA LEU A 79 16.02 13.21 -18.41
C LEU A 79 15.49 14.11 -19.54
N LEU A 80 14.70 15.12 -19.19
CA LEU A 80 14.14 16.09 -20.13
C LEU A 80 14.45 17.53 -19.71
N SER A 81 14.80 18.37 -20.67
CA SER A 81 14.79 19.82 -20.55
C SER A 81 13.52 20.36 -21.21
N LEU A 82 12.75 21.15 -20.47
CA LEU A 82 11.55 21.81 -20.97
C LEU A 82 11.85 23.29 -21.17
N GLU A 83 11.72 23.78 -22.40
CA GLU A 83 11.83 25.21 -22.72
C GLU A 83 10.43 25.82 -22.67
N GLU A 84 10.18 26.67 -21.68
CA GLU A 84 8.93 27.43 -21.54
C GLU A 84 9.13 28.84 -22.15
N THR A 85 8.20 29.29 -23.01
CA THR A 85 8.16 30.69 -23.49
C THR A 85 7.64 31.61 -22.39
N ALA A 86 7.92 32.91 -22.49
CA ALA A 86 7.53 33.96 -21.53
C ALA A 86 6.02 33.95 -21.16
N ASP A 87 5.15 33.36 -21.98
CA ASP A 87 3.71 33.20 -21.74
C ASP A 87 3.32 31.90 -21.00
N GLY A 88 4.29 31.16 -20.45
CA GLY A 88 4.03 29.92 -19.68
C GLY A 88 3.63 28.70 -20.54
N LYS A 89 3.86 28.77 -21.86
CA LYS A 89 3.64 27.66 -22.79
C LYS A 89 4.95 26.94 -23.11
N LEU A 90 4.91 25.62 -23.02
CA LEU A 90 6.03 24.72 -23.37
C LEU A 90 6.29 24.78 -24.89
N CYS A 91 7.47 25.23 -25.29
CA CYS A 91 7.87 25.42 -26.69
C CYS A 91 9.00 24.48 -27.16
N GLY A 92 9.71 23.81 -26.25
CA GLY A 92 10.75 22.85 -26.61
C GLY A 92 10.88 21.73 -25.58
N ILE A 93 11.15 20.51 -26.05
CA ILE A 93 11.50 19.37 -25.19
C ILE A 93 12.85 18.82 -25.71
N GLY A 94 13.91 19.00 -24.94
CA GLY A 94 15.24 18.45 -25.23
C GLY A 94 15.54 17.24 -24.37
N LEU A 95 15.96 16.13 -24.97
CA LEU A 95 16.45 14.96 -24.22
C LEU A 95 17.82 15.30 -23.63
N LEU A 96 17.99 15.15 -22.32
CA LEU A 96 19.29 15.33 -21.67
C LEU A 96 20.08 14.02 -21.72
N PRO A 97 21.40 14.06 -21.94
CA PRO A 97 22.24 12.88 -21.73
C PRO A 97 22.14 12.47 -20.26
N PHE A 98 22.14 11.16 -20.00
CA PHE A 98 22.06 10.65 -18.64
C PHE A 98 23.23 11.22 -17.83
N PRO A 99 23.00 11.60 -16.55
CA PRO A 99 24.10 11.92 -15.67
C PRO A 99 24.97 10.67 -15.57
N GLU A 100 26.16 10.73 -16.17
CA GLU A 100 27.21 9.76 -15.91
C GLU A 100 27.59 9.90 -14.43
N ASP A 101 27.60 8.79 -13.69
CA ASP A 101 28.25 8.72 -12.38
C ASP A 101 29.76 8.85 -12.64
N SER A 102 30.23 10.09 -12.79
CA SER A 102 31.64 10.44 -12.84
C SER A 102 32.23 10.26 -11.44
N THR A 103 32.80 9.09 -11.17
CA THR A 103 33.95 9.03 -10.26
C THR A 103 35.13 9.72 -10.96
N ASP A 104 35.56 10.82 -10.36
CA ASP A 104 36.78 11.60 -10.60
C ASP A 104 37.76 11.03 -11.64
N THR A 105 38.01 11.78 -12.71
CA THR A 105 39.33 12.34 -13.03
C THR A 105 39.15 13.39 -14.14
N GLU A 106 39.12 14.67 -13.76
CA GLU A 106 39.61 15.71 -14.67
C GLU A 106 41.13 15.50 -14.80
N GLU A 107 41.62 15.25 -16.01
CA GLU A 107 42.81 15.95 -16.46
C GLU A 107 42.88 15.98 -18.00
N ALA A 108 43.16 17.18 -18.49
CA ALA A 108 43.25 17.49 -19.89
C ALA A 108 44.51 16.88 -20.54
N SER A 109 44.37 16.62 -21.83
CA SER A 109 45.36 16.86 -22.89
C SER A 109 46.18 15.68 -23.45
N SER A 110 46.01 15.53 -24.77
CA SER A 110 46.97 15.09 -25.79
C SER A 110 47.30 13.59 -25.97
N SER A 111 46.86 13.07 -27.12
CA SER A 111 47.54 12.03 -27.93
C SER A 111 48.99 12.46 -28.27
N PRO A 112 49.95 11.58 -28.66
CA PRO A 112 49.74 10.39 -29.51
C PRO A 112 50.54 9.11 -29.15
N ALA A 113 50.11 8.00 -29.78
CA ALA A 113 50.83 6.72 -29.94
C ALA A 113 52.20 6.89 -30.69
N PRO A 114 53.03 5.85 -30.96
CA PRO A 114 52.88 4.40 -30.74
C PRO A 114 54.16 3.64 -30.27
N SER A 115 53.99 2.32 -30.01
CA SER A 115 54.92 1.21 -30.35
C SER A 115 55.27 0.22 -29.23
N ALA A 116 54.79 -1.01 -29.47
CA ALA A 116 55.57 -2.26 -29.55
C ALA A 116 55.84 -3.14 -28.31
N VAL A 117 55.51 -4.42 -28.55
CA VAL A 117 56.07 -5.72 -28.12
C VAL A 117 55.74 -6.35 -26.75
N SER A 118 55.17 -7.55 -26.89
CA SER A 118 54.84 -8.63 -25.93
C SER A 118 56.08 -9.27 -25.23
N PRO A 119 55.96 -10.47 -24.60
CA PRO A 119 55.24 -10.85 -23.39
C PRO A 119 56.17 -11.57 -22.37
N LYS A 120 55.82 -11.70 -21.07
CA LYS A 120 56.30 -12.84 -20.25
C LYS A 120 55.60 -13.04 -18.89
N GLU A 121 55.07 -14.24 -18.72
CA GLU A 121 55.15 -15.15 -17.55
C GLU A 121 54.67 -14.68 -16.15
N THR A 122 53.56 -15.28 -15.72
CA THR A 122 53.26 -15.75 -14.34
C THR A 122 54.37 -16.73 -13.85
N PRO A 123 54.56 -17.07 -12.54
CA PRO A 123 53.49 -17.33 -11.56
C PRO A 123 53.80 -17.04 -10.06
N ALA A 124 52.80 -17.35 -9.21
CA ALA A 124 52.90 -17.81 -7.82
C ALA A 124 53.25 -16.75 -6.74
N SER A 125 52.82 -16.84 -5.48
CA SER A 125 51.85 -17.65 -4.73
C SER A 125 51.93 -17.11 -3.29
N ALA A 126 50.83 -17.26 -2.55
CA ALA A 126 50.76 -17.41 -1.10
C ALA A 126 51.00 -16.23 -0.15
N ALA A 127 49.91 -15.96 0.58
CA ALA A 127 49.82 -15.83 2.04
C ALA A 127 50.41 -14.58 2.72
N GLY A 128 49.50 -13.78 3.25
CA GLY A 128 49.74 -12.81 4.31
C GLY A 128 48.41 -12.45 4.94
N GLU A 129 48.05 -13.18 6.00
CA GLU A 129 47.00 -12.80 6.93
C GLU A 129 47.23 -11.36 7.40
N ASN A 130 46.18 -10.54 7.41
CA ASN A 130 46.08 -9.52 8.45
C ASN A 130 44.62 -9.23 8.79
N VAL A 131 44.24 -9.73 9.97
CA VAL A 131 43.09 -9.29 10.75
C VAL A 131 43.29 -7.80 11.07
N SER A 132 42.33 -6.97 10.69
CA SER A 132 42.08 -5.72 11.42
C SER A 132 40.62 -5.35 11.32
N GLY A 133 39.95 -5.49 12.46
CA GLY A 133 38.57 -5.08 12.63
C GLY A 133 38.44 -3.57 12.64
N SER A 134 37.37 -3.10 12.03
CA SER A 134 36.69 -1.88 12.44
C SER A 134 35.23 -2.02 12.04
N GLN A 135 34.40 -2.40 13.01
CA GLN A 135 32.99 -2.04 12.98
C GLN A 135 32.88 -0.50 12.91
N PRO A 136 31.89 -0.01 12.19
CA PRO A 136 31.09 1.08 12.70
C PRO A 136 29.67 0.57 12.95
N VAL A 137 29.24 0.75 14.19
CA VAL A 137 27.84 0.72 14.60
C VAL A 137 27.05 1.71 13.72
N ASN A 138 25.99 1.26 13.05
CA ASN A 138 24.97 2.14 12.49
C ASN A 138 23.60 1.42 12.38
N LEU A 139 22.53 2.20 12.40
CA LEU A 139 21.10 1.86 12.56
C LEU A 139 20.59 0.60 11.83
N PRO A 140 19.42 0.01 12.21
CA PRO A 140 18.83 -1.12 11.49
C PRO A 140 18.58 -0.73 10.03
N GLN A 141 19.51 -1.08 9.14
CA GLN A 141 19.32 -1.01 7.71
C GLN A 141 18.44 -2.21 7.33
N GLU A 142 17.39 -1.93 6.55
CA GLU A 142 16.58 -2.97 5.95
C GLU A 142 17.51 -3.92 5.18
N PRO A 143 17.46 -5.24 5.43
CA PRO A 143 18.43 -6.17 4.86
C PRO A 143 18.32 -6.12 3.33
N GLN A 144 19.39 -5.66 2.69
CA GLN A 144 19.48 -5.58 1.23
C GLN A 144 19.89 -6.94 0.67
N ILE A 145 19.31 -7.30 -0.49
CA ILE A 145 19.65 -8.54 -1.19
C ILE A 145 21.14 -8.51 -1.52
N ARG A 146 21.89 -9.45 -0.94
CA ARG A 146 23.29 -9.65 -1.26
C ARG A 146 23.40 -10.35 -2.61
N HIS A 147 24.33 -9.87 -3.44
CA HIS A 147 24.69 -10.53 -4.69
C HIS A 147 25.90 -11.43 -4.44
N TYR A 148 25.68 -12.73 -4.51
CA TYR A 148 26.71 -13.75 -4.43
C TYR A 148 27.43 -13.89 -5.77
N THR A 149 28.74 -14.09 -5.72
CA THR A 149 29.56 -14.40 -6.89
C THR A 149 29.26 -15.81 -7.43
N LEU A 150 29.63 -16.08 -8.68
CA LEU A 150 29.43 -17.41 -9.29
C LEU A 150 30.12 -18.53 -8.49
N ASP A 151 31.29 -18.25 -7.92
CA ASP A 151 32.04 -19.22 -7.11
C ASP A 151 31.34 -19.50 -5.77
N GLU A 152 30.78 -18.47 -5.12
CA GLU A 152 29.99 -18.61 -3.89
C GLU A 152 28.68 -19.37 -4.16
N ILE A 153 27.97 -19.05 -5.25
CA ILE A 153 26.76 -19.79 -5.65
C ILE A 153 27.08 -21.26 -5.88
N ALA A 154 28.18 -21.56 -6.57
CA ALA A 154 28.63 -22.93 -6.80
C ALA A 154 28.99 -23.65 -5.50
N GLU A 155 29.50 -22.92 -4.49
CA GLU A 155 29.76 -23.47 -3.16
C GLU A 155 28.48 -23.77 -2.39
N PHE A 156 27.50 -22.88 -2.39
CA PHE A 156 26.18 -23.14 -1.78
C PHE A 156 25.46 -24.32 -2.42
N GLN A 157 25.58 -24.49 -3.75
CA GLN A 157 25.00 -25.62 -4.47
C GLN A 157 25.64 -26.98 -4.15
N LYS A 158 26.78 -27.03 -3.45
CA LYS A 158 27.34 -28.29 -2.92
C LYS A 158 26.53 -28.83 -1.75
N ASN A 159 25.73 -27.99 -1.08
CA ASN A 159 24.86 -28.41 -0.01
C ASN A 159 23.59 -29.06 -0.61
N PRO A 160 23.33 -30.36 -0.34
CA PRO A 160 22.17 -31.06 -0.89
C PRO A 160 20.84 -30.41 -0.50
N ASP A 161 20.74 -29.84 0.71
CA ASP A 161 19.52 -29.21 1.20
C ASP A 161 19.20 -27.93 0.41
N ILE A 162 20.23 -27.15 0.07
CA ILE A 162 20.09 -25.94 -0.76
C ILE A 162 19.73 -26.31 -2.20
N GLN A 163 20.35 -27.37 -2.74
CA GLN A 163 20.06 -27.84 -4.08
C GLN A 163 18.61 -28.35 -4.21
N GLU A 164 18.15 -29.14 -3.24
CA GLU A 164 16.76 -29.61 -3.18
C GLU A 164 15.79 -28.44 -3.04
N MET A 165 16.07 -27.51 -2.12
CA MET A 165 15.26 -26.30 -1.95
C MET A 165 15.14 -25.52 -3.27
N LEU A 166 16.25 -25.22 -3.94
CA LEU A 166 16.24 -24.50 -5.22
C LEU A 166 15.40 -25.24 -6.27
N PHE A 167 15.59 -26.55 -6.42
CA PHE A 167 14.82 -27.36 -7.36
C PHE A 167 13.31 -27.34 -7.07
N VAL A 168 12.92 -27.47 -5.80
CA VAL A 168 11.51 -27.42 -5.38
C VAL A 168 10.91 -26.04 -5.65
N VAL A 169 11.62 -24.98 -5.30
CA VAL A 169 11.17 -23.59 -5.53
C VAL A 169 11.04 -23.31 -7.04
N GLU A 170 11.96 -23.81 -7.86
CA GLU A 170 11.91 -23.68 -9.33
C GLU A 170 10.66 -24.36 -9.90
N THR A 171 10.34 -25.54 -9.37
CA THR A 171 9.14 -26.31 -9.73
C THR A 171 7.85 -25.52 -9.41
N TYR A 172 7.81 -24.80 -8.29
CA TYR A 172 6.68 -23.95 -7.92
C TYR A 172 6.54 -22.71 -8.80
N ILE A 173 7.66 -22.06 -9.16
CA ILE A 173 7.65 -20.82 -9.94
C ILE A 173 7.44 -21.10 -11.44
N ARG A 174 7.71 -22.33 -11.90
CA ARG A 174 7.51 -22.80 -13.30
C ARG A 174 8.30 -22.02 -14.34
N HIS A 175 9.45 -21.49 -13.95
CA HIS A 175 10.45 -20.95 -14.85
C HIS A 175 11.85 -21.32 -14.36
N PRO A 176 12.85 -21.41 -15.25
CA PRO A 176 14.23 -21.55 -14.82
C PRO A 176 14.69 -20.30 -14.08
N PHE A 177 15.50 -20.49 -13.03
CA PHE A 177 16.04 -19.36 -12.27
C PHE A 177 17.09 -18.58 -13.04
N SER A 178 16.99 -17.26 -12.95
CA SER A 178 18.07 -16.34 -13.22
C SER A 178 19.03 -16.24 -12.03
N GLU A 179 20.23 -15.69 -12.23
CA GLU A 179 21.17 -15.42 -11.15
C GLU A 179 20.56 -14.53 -10.05
N ASN A 180 19.71 -13.58 -10.42
CA ASN A 180 19.01 -12.72 -9.46
C ASN A 180 18.02 -13.50 -8.59
N ASP A 181 17.39 -14.54 -9.16
CA ASP A 181 16.43 -15.38 -8.44
C ASP A 181 17.16 -16.25 -7.41
N ILE A 182 18.28 -16.84 -7.82
CA ILE A 182 19.16 -17.61 -6.93
C ILE A 182 19.67 -16.72 -5.80
N ASN A 183 20.16 -15.51 -6.11
CA ASN A 183 20.60 -14.54 -5.11
C ASN A 183 19.48 -14.18 -4.12
N THR A 184 18.25 -13.99 -4.60
CA THR A 184 17.11 -13.68 -3.73
C THR A 184 16.77 -14.83 -2.79
N ILE A 185 16.80 -16.07 -3.28
CA ILE A 185 16.50 -17.27 -2.49
C ILE A 185 17.62 -17.53 -1.48
N LEU A 186 18.88 -17.41 -1.89
CA LEU A 186 20.04 -17.54 -0.98
C LEU A 186 20.05 -16.44 0.08
N PHE A 187 19.67 -15.21 -0.27
CA PHE A 187 19.47 -14.13 0.70
C PHE A 187 18.46 -14.51 1.80
N TRP A 188 17.36 -15.19 1.47
CA TRP A 188 16.43 -15.65 2.52
C TRP A 188 17.04 -16.71 3.44
N HIS A 189 17.89 -17.58 2.90
CA HIS A 189 18.55 -18.63 3.66
C HIS A 189 19.68 -18.08 4.56
N GLU A 190 20.58 -17.30 3.97
CA GLU A 190 21.81 -16.84 4.63
C GLU A 190 21.59 -15.59 5.47
N ASP A 191 20.83 -14.60 4.97
CA ASP A 191 20.69 -13.29 5.63
C ASP A 191 19.44 -13.19 6.50
N LEU A 192 18.32 -13.78 6.07
CA LEU A 192 17.10 -13.86 6.90
C LEU A 192 17.06 -15.10 7.80
N HIS A 193 18.05 -15.99 7.67
CA HIS A 193 18.17 -17.23 8.43
C HIS A 193 16.93 -18.13 8.36
N PHE A 194 16.25 -18.15 7.22
CA PHE A 194 15.12 -19.04 7.01
C PHE A 194 15.63 -20.45 6.69
N SER A 195 15.02 -21.47 7.30
CA SER A 195 15.29 -22.85 6.93
C SER A 195 14.78 -23.14 5.51
N ALA A 196 15.39 -24.13 4.84
CA ALA A 196 14.95 -24.60 3.53
C ALA A 196 13.44 -24.92 3.50
N GLU A 197 12.93 -25.60 4.54
CA GLU A 197 11.50 -25.89 4.68
C GLU A 197 10.63 -24.63 4.76
N LEU A 198 11.08 -23.59 5.48
CA LEU A 198 10.36 -22.34 5.60
C LEU A 198 10.34 -21.57 4.27
N ILE A 199 11.45 -21.59 3.52
CA ILE A 199 11.55 -20.97 2.19
C ILE A 199 10.62 -21.67 1.20
N VAL A 200 10.62 -23.00 1.17
CA VAL A 200 9.68 -23.78 0.33
C VAL A 200 8.23 -23.43 0.69
N TYR A 201 7.90 -23.40 1.98
CA TYR A 201 6.56 -23.03 2.42
C TYR A 201 6.18 -21.58 2.07
N LEU A 202 7.12 -20.64 2.16
CA LEU A 202 6.91 -19.24 1.76
C LEU A 202 6.54 -19.13 0.28
N VAL A 203 7.23 -19.88 -0.57
CA VAL A 203 6.99 -19.91 -2.01
C VAL A 203 5.64 -20.55 -2.30
N GLU A 204 5.37 -21.73 -1.74
CA GLU A 204 4.08 -22.42 -1.84
C GLU A 204 2.93 -21.49 -1.42
N TYR A 205 3.10 -20.79 -0.30
CA TYR A 205 2.14 -19.84 0.22
C TYR A 205 1.85 -18.70 -0.75
N CYS A 206 2.88 -18.12 -1.38
CA CYS A 206 2.71 -17.04 -2.34
C CYS A 206 2.07 -17.54 -3.65
N VAL A 207 2.50 -18.70 -4.13
CA VAL A 207 1.98 -19.31 -5.36
C VAL A 207 0.51 -19.72 -5.22
N SER A 208 0.12 -20.28 -4.07
CA SER A 208 -1.30 -20.60 -3.77
C SER A 208 -2.22 -19.38 -3.81
N LYS A 209 -1.64 -18.17 -3.65
CA LYS A 209 -2.32 -16.88 -3.75
C LYS A 209 -2.22 -16.24 -5.14
N GLY A 210 -1.65 -16.93 -6.12
CA GLY A 210 -1.47 -16.44 -7.48
C GLY A 210 -0.27 -15.52 -7.67
N HIS A 211 0.67 -15.47 -6.72
CA HIS A 211 1.88 -14.65 -6.82
C HIS A 211 3.13 -15.51 -7.01
N THR A 212 3.74 -15.44 -8.19
CA THR A 212 5.01 -16.12 -8.54
C THR A 212 6.20 -15.17 -8.65
N ASN A 213 5.97 -13.85 -8.61
CA ASN A 213 7.02 -12.85 -8.77
C ASN A 213 7.90 -12.78 -7.51
N LEU A 214 9.20 -13.05 -7.66
CA LEU A 214 10.16 -13.07 -6.54
C LEU A 214 10.27 -11.74 -5.79
N ARG A 215 9.98 -10.61 -6.42
CA ARG A 215 9.87 -9.30 -5.72
C ARG A 215 8.73 -9.31 -4.71
N TYR A 216 7.60 -9.92 -5.05
CA TYR A 216 6.48 -10.06 -4.12
C TYR A 216 6.82 -11.06 -3.01
N LEU A 217 7.41 -12.21 -3.36
CA LEU A 217 7.85 -13.19 -2.37
C LEU A 217 8.85 -12.57 -1.39
N ASN A 218 9.78 -11.75 -1.86
CA ASN A 218 10.75 -11.06 -1.02
C ASN A 218 10.09 -10.13 -0.01
N LYS A 219 9.04 -9.39 -0.41
CA LYS A 219 8.26 -8.58 0.55
C LYS A 219 7.61 -9.42 1.64
N VAL A 220 7.10 -10.60 1.29
CA VAL A 220 6.53 -11.54 2.26
C VAL A 220 7.62 -12.10 3.18
N ALA A 221 8.81 -12.41 2.65
CA ALA A 221 9.95 -12.88 3.41
C ALA A 221 10.43 -11.85 4.43
N LEU A 222 10.61 -10.60 4.01
CA LEU A 222 10.95 -9.49 4.90
C LEU A 222 9.90 -9.30 6.00
N ALA A 223 8.61 -9.33 5.65
CA ALA A 223 7.54 -9.22 6.65
C ALA A 223 7.49 -10.40 7.64
N TRP A 224 7.88 -11.60 7.21
CA TRP A 224 8.01 -12.77 8.10
C TRP A 224 9.21 -12.62 9.03
N HIS A 225 10.33 -12.14 8.51
CA HIS A 225 11.55 -11.88 9.27
C HIS A 225 11.34 -10.78 10.33
N GLU A 226 10.69 -9.66 9.97
CA GLU A 226 10.32 -8.60 10.93
C GLU A 226 9.44 -9.12 12.08
N LYS A 227 8.54 -10.07 11.77
CA LYS A 227 7.69 -10.75 12.76
C LYS A 227 8.42 -11.86 13.51
N LYS A 228 9.71 -12.07 13.25
CA LYS A 228 10.55 -13.12 13.82
C LYS A 228 9.97 -14.52 13.62
N ILE A 229 9.35 -14.75 12.46
CA ILE A 229 8.86 -16.06 12.05
C ILE A 229 10.06 -16.88 11.56
N THR A 230 10.39 -17.95 12.27
CA THR A 230 11.55 -18.80 11.96
C THR A 230 11.17 -20.27 11.69
N SER A 231 9.88 -20.62 11.78
CA SER A 231 9.41 -21.98 11.49
C SER A 231 8.14 -22.02 10.65
N VAL A 232 7.96 -23.12 9.93
CA VAL A 232 6.75 -23.38 9.12
C VAL A 232 5.49 -23.35 9.99
N GLU A 233 5.56 -23.83 11.22
CA GLU A 233 4.44 -23.82 12.17
C GLU A 233 4.03 -22.38 12.54
N GLN A 234 5.00 -21.51 12.81
CA GLN A 234 4.75 -20.09 13.09
C GLN A 234 4.16 -19.39 11.86
N ALA A 235 4.68 -19.66 10.67
CA ALA A 235 4.14 -19.12 9.41
C ALA A 235 2.70 -19.58 9.15
N LYS A 236 2.41 -20.88 9.33
CA LYS A 236 1.05 -21.44 9.26
C LYS A 236 0.12 -20.81 10.29
N SER A 237 0.59 -20.57 11.51
CA SER A 237 -0.20 -19.90 12.54
C SER A 237 -0.53 -18.45 12.16
N GLU A 238 0.40 -17.72 11.54
CA GLU A 238 0.20 -16.34 11.05
C GLU A 238 -0.78 -16.30 9.87
N ALA A 239 -0.62 -17.23 8.92
CA ALA A 239 -1.53 -17.44 7.81
C ALA A 239 -2.94 -17.86 8.29
N ALA A 240 -3.03 -18.70 9.32
CA ALA A 240 -4.27 -19.10 9.97
C ALA A 240 -4.87 -17.99 10.86
N VAL A 241 -4.15 -16.91 11.14
CA VAL A 241 -4.74 -15.70 11.69
C VAL A 241 -5.33 -14.83 10.57
N ARG A 242 -4.79 -14.92 9.35
CA ARG A 242 -5.39 -14.41 8.10
C ARG A 242 -6.49 -15.36 7.55
N SER A 243 -7.25 -15.97 8.46
CA SER A 243 -8.17 -17.10 8.27
C SER A 243 -9.57 -16.75 7.78
N LYS A 244 -10.47 -17.75 7.83
CA LYS A 244 -11.95 -17.65 7.78
C LYS A 244 -12.51 -16.33 8.33
N ALA A 245 -11.98 -15.80 9.43
CA ALA A 245 -12.42 -14.51 9.97
C ALA A 245 -12.11 -13.32 9.06
N TYR A 246 -10.90 -13.26 8.51
CA TYR A 246 -10.49 -12.28 7.50
C TYR A 246 -11.45 -12.29 6.31
N TYR A 247 -11.68 -13.46 5.72
CA TYR A 247 -12.54 -13.58 4.53
C TYR A 247 -14.01 -13.33 4.83
N ALA A 248 -14.48 -13.72 6.02
CA ALA A 248 -15.85 -13.45 6.43
C ALA A 248 -16.09 -11.96 6.70
N VAL A 249 -15.12 -11.23 7.23
CA VAL A 249 -15.18 -9.77 7.37
C VAL A 249 -15.12 -9.10 5.99
N MET A 250 -14.21 -9.52 5.12
CA MET A 250 -14.11 -9.01 3.76
C MET A 250 -15.41 -9.21 2.98
N LYS A 251 -16.01 -10.40 3.09
CA LYS A 251 -17.33 -10.72 2.53
C LYS A 251 -18.45 -9.89 3.15
N ALA A 252 -18.47 -9.76 4.48
CA ALA A 252 -19.51 -8.99 5.17
C ALA A 252 -19.44 -7.51 4.80
N PHE A 253 -18.25 -6.95 4.61
CA PHE A 253 -18.06 -5.58 4.14
C PHE A 253 -18.24 -5.37 2.64
N GLY A 254 -18.41 -6.44 1.86
CA GLY A 254 -18.50 -6.35 0.40
C GLY A 254 -17.20 -5.88 -0.27
N ILE A 255 -16.05 -6.07 0.39
CA ILE A 255 -14.75 -5.69 -0.17
C ILE A 255 -14.35 -6.75 -1.20
N THR A 256 -14.29 -6.35 -2.46
CA THR A 256 -13.83 -7.20 -3.57
C THR A 256 -12.72 -6.48 -4.33
N GLY A 257 -11.67 -7.21 -4.71
CA GLY A 257 -10.58 -6.66 -5.52
C GLY A 257 -9.44 -5.94 -4.77
N ARG A 258 -9.48 -5.88 -3.43
CA ARG A 258 -8.31 -5.46 -2.63
C ARG A 258 -8.12 -6.35 -1.39
N ASN A 259 -6.89 -6.38 -0.90
CA ASN A 259 -6.58 -6.96 0.40
C ASN A 259 -6.82 -5.95 1.52
N LEU A 260 -6.98 -6.46 2.75
CA LEU A 260 -7.04 -5.64 3.94
C LEU A 260 -5.65 -5.14 4.30
N ILE A 261 -5.56 -3.89 4.72
CA ILE A 261 -4.32 -3.30 5.22
C ILE A 261 -4.01 -3.81 6.63
N ASP A 262 -2.78 -3.58 7.11
CA ASP A 262 -2.34 -4.11 8.41
C ASP A 262 -3.19 -3.61 9.58
N SER A 263 -3.64 -2.34 9.55
CA SER A 263 -4.53 -1.79 10.58
C SER A 263 -5.90 -2.47 10.59
N GLU A 264 -6.48 -2.76 9.42
CA GLU A 264 -7.74 -3.50 9.29
C GLU A 264 -7.56 -4.94 9.81
N THR A 265 -6.44 -5.58 9.47
CA THR A 265 -6.11 -6.94 9.93
C THR A 265 -5.89 -6.99 11.45
N ALA A 266 -5.27 -5.97 12.03
CA ALA A 266 -5.08 -5.84 13.47
C ALA A 266 -6.42 -5.74 14.22
N MET A 267 -7.42 -5.03 13.66
CA MET A 267 -8.77 -4.99 14.26
C MET A 267 -9.44 -6.37 14.23
N ILE A 268 -9.32 -7.12 13.14
CA ILE A 268 -9.86 -8.49 13.06
C ILE A 268 -9.18 -9.40 14.10
N ARG A 269 -7.87 -9.26 14.30
CA ARG A 269 -7.13 -9.97 15.34
C ARG A 269 -7.64 -9.62 16.73
N LYS A 270 -7.82 -8.32 17.02
CA LYS A 270 -8.42 -7.84 18.27
C LYS A 270 -9.78 -8.48 18.54
N TRP A 271 -10.69 -8.47 17.57
CA TRP A 271 -12.04 -9.02 17.72
C TRP A 271 -12.04 -10.54 17.95
N THR A 272 -11.14 -11.28 17.29
CA THR A 272 -11.10 -12.74 17.35
C THR A 272 -10.24 -13.29 18.49
N LYS A 273 -9.19 -12.58 18.90
CA LYS A 273 -8.22 -13.04 19.92
C LYS A 273 -8.43 -12.38 21.27
N GLU A 274 -8.60 -11.07 21.32
CA GLU A 274 -8.77 -10.33 22.58
C GLU A 274 -10.22 -10.39 23.06
N TYR A 275 -11.17 -10.16 22.15
CA TYR A 275 -12.61 -10.22 22.48
C TYR A 275 -13.18 -11.63 22.39
N ALA A 276 -12.45 -12.56 21.75
CA ALA A 276 -12.86 -13.94 21.53
C ALA A 276 -14.27 -14.05 20.92
N PHE A 277 -14.64 -13.11 20.04
CA PHE A 277 -15.95 -13.13 19.42
C PHE A 277 -16.05 -14.18 18.33
N ASP A 278 -17.21 -14.84 18.32
CA ASP A 278 -17.59 -15.70 17.22
C ASP A 278 -17.77 -14.92 15.92
N LEU A 279 -17.55 -15.62 14.82
CA LEU A 279 -17.57 -15.01 13.50
C LEU A 279 -18.93 -14.42 13.13
N SER A 280 -20.01 -15.02 13.61
CA SER A 280 -21.38 -14.54 13.41
C SER A 280 -21.59 -13.16 14.05
N LEU A 281 -21.03 -12.93 15.23
CA LEU A 281 -21.08 -11.63 15.91
C LEU A 281 -20.33 -10.57 15.11
N ILE A 282 -19.11 -10.90 14.68
CA ILE A 282 -18.28 -9.99 13.89
C ILE A 282 -18.97 -9.62 12.57
N GLN A 283 -19.58 -10.59 11.88
CA GLN A 283 -20.32 -10.36 10.65
C GLN A 283 -21.55 -9.46 10.87
N GLU A 284 -22.29 -9.65 11.96
CA GLU A 284 -23.43 -8.81 12.33
C GLU A 284 -23.00 -7.35 12.56
N ALA A 285 -21.89 -7.13 13.26
CA ALA A 285 -21.35 -5.78 13.44
C ALA A 285 -20.91 -5.13 12.11
N CYS A 286 -20.30 -5.90 11.21
CA CYS A 286 -19.95 -5.44 9.87
C CYS A 286 -21.20 -5.06 9.05
N ALA A 287 -22.26 -5.87 9.10
CA ALA A 287 -23.53 -5.60 8.42
C ALA A 287 -24.22 -4.33 8.95
N ARG A 288 -24.20 -4.12 10.28
CA ARG A 288 -24.72 -2.88 10.91
C ARG A 288 -23.93 -1.64 10.50
N THR A 289 -22.62 -1.80 10.34
CA THR A 289 -21.74 -0.73 9.88
C THR A 289 -22.12 -0.26 8.48
N ILE A 290 -22.30 -1.19 7.54
CA ILE A 290 -22.74 -0.86 6.18
C ILE A 290 -24.13 -0.21 6.22
N SER A 291 -25.07 -0.79 6.96
CA SER A 291 -26.43 -0.25 7.10
C SER A 291 -26.45 1.18 7.68
N SER A 292 -25.51 1.52 8.55
CA SER A 292 -25.46 2.82 9.23
C SER A 292 -24.65 3.87 8.46
N THR A 293 -23.54 3.46 7.83
CA THR A 293 -22.55 4.38 7.25
C THR A 293 -22.54 4.38 5.72
N GLY A 294 -23.12 3.36 5.08
CA GLY A 294 -23.08 3.16 3.64
C GLY A 294 -21.72 2.67 3.09
N GLN A 295 -20.72 2.43 3.95
CA GLN A 295 -19.38 2.04 3.54
C GLN A 295 -18.74 1.02 4.51
N SER A 296 -17.66 0.38 4.09
CA SER A 296 -16.89 -0.57 4.89
C SER A 296 -15.99 0.14 5.91
N SER A 297 -16.58 0.69 6.97
CA SER A 297 -15.85 1.42 8.01
C SER A 297 -15.38 0.52 9.16
N PHE A 298 -14.12 0.09 9.14
CA PHE A 298 -13.53 -0.73 10.20
C PHE A 298 -13.56 -0.07 11.57
N SER A 299 -13.33 1.25 11.65
CA SER A 299 -13.40 2.00 12.89
C SER A 299 -14.80 2.02 13.49
N TYR A 300 -15.84 2.13 12.64
CA TYR A 300 -17.22 2.09 13.11
C TYR A 300 -17.60 0.68 13.60
N ALA A 301 -17.21 -0.37 12.87
CA ALA A 301 -17.40 -1.75 13.32
C ALA A 301 -16.68 -2.04 14.64
N ASP A 302 -15.44 -1.55 14.80
CA ASP A 302 -14.69 -1.68 16.04
C ASP A 302 -15.41 -1.00 17.22
N SER A 303 -16.05 0.15 16.99
CA SER A 303 -16.82 0.83 18.03
C SER A 303 -18.04 0.01 18.50
N ILE A 304 -18.73 -0.66 17.57
CA ILE A 304 -19.85 -1.56 17.88
C ILE A 304 -19.35 -2.75 18.69
N LEU A 305 -18.30 -3.42 18.20
CA LEU A 305 -17.75 -4.61 18.85
C LEU A 305 -17.14 -4.30 20.21
N THR A 306 -16.50 -3.14 20.36
CA THR A 306 -16.00 -2.66 21.65
C THR A 306 -17.14 -2.40 22.63
N SER A 307 -18.26 -1.80 22.19
CA SER A 307 -19.46 -1.66 23.03
C SER A 307 -19.99 -3.02 23.47
N TRP A 308 -20.14 -3.97 22.55
CA TRP A 308 -20.60 -5.32 22.86
C TRP A 308 -19.68 -6.06 23.82
N TYR A 309 -18.37 -5.86 23.70
CA TYR A 309 -17.39 -6.47 24.61
C TYR A 309 -17.52 -5.90 26.03
N ASN A 310 -17.71 -4.58 26.14
CA ASN A 310 -17.94 -3.91 27.41
C ASN A 310 -19.27 -4.32 28.05
N ASP A 311 -20.30 -4.52 27.23
CA ASP A 311 -21.64 -4.98 27.64
C ASP A 311 -21.73 -6.51 27.86
N LYS A 312 -20.59 -7.23 27.76
CA LYS A 312 -20.47 -8.69 27.97
C LYS A 312 -21.42 -9.52 27.09
N VAL A 313 -21.56 -9.11 25.83
CA VAL A 313 -22.32 -9.84 24.81
C VAL A 313 -21.52 -11.06 24.37
N HIS A 314 -22.13 -12.24 24.37
CA HIS A 314 -21.49 -13.47 23.88
C HIS A 314 -22.27 -14.14 22.75
N SER A 315 -23.52 -13.75 22.52
CA SER A 315 -24.39 -14.35 21.51
C SER A 315 -25.17 -13.31 20.71
N LEU A 316 -25.69 -13.70 19.54
CA LEU A 316 -26.62 -12.86 18.76
C LEU A 316 -27.93 -12.59 19.51
N GLU A 317 -28.30 -13.44 20.47
CA GLU A 317 -29.47 -13.23 21.32
C GLU A 317 -29.25 -12.09 22.31
N ASP A 318 -28.04 -11.98 22.87
CA ASP A 318 -27.65 -10.87 23.74
C ASP A 318 -27.68 -9.54 22.98
N VAL A 319 -27.23 -9.54 21.72
CA VAL A 319 -27.33 -8.37 20.84
C VAL A 319 -28.78 -7.93 20.68
N LYS A 320 -29.70 -8.86 20.38
CA LYS A 320 -31.14 -8.54 20.26
C LYS A 320 -31.72 -7.96 21.54
N ARG A 321 -31.32 -8.50 22.70
CA ARG A 321 -31.78 -8.01 24.02
C ARG A 321 -31.27 -6.60 24.30
N LEU A 322 -30.00 -6.33 23.98
CA LEU A 322 -29.43 -5.00 24.07
C LEU A 322 -30.13 -4.02 23.15
N ASP A 323 -30.38 -4.39 21.89
CA ASP A 323 -31.09 -3.55 20.93
C ASP A 323 -32.49 -3.19 21.42
N ALA A 324 -33.24 -4.16 21.96
CA ALA A 324 -34.56 -3.91 22.55
C ALA A 324 -34.48 -2.91 23.71
N THR A 325 -33.48 -3.07 24.59
CA THR A 325 -33.25 -2.16 25.72
C THR A 325 -32.89 -0.75 25.24
N HIS A 326 -32.05 -0.64 24.20
CA HIS A 326 -31.68 0.65 23.59
C HIS A 326 -32.86 1.33 22.91
N GLN A 327 -33.70 0.57 22.19
CA GLN A 327 -34.91 1.11 21.57
C GLN A 327 -35.91 1.60 22.61
N GLN A 328 -36.09 0.87 23.72
CA GLN A 328 -36.95 1.30 24.81
C GLN A 328 -36.43 2.58 25.46
N LYS A 329 -35.14 2.65 25.82
CA LYS A 329 -34.50 3.87 26.35
C LYS A 329 -34.59 5.04 25.38
N LYS A 330 -34.49 4.81 24.07
CA LYS A 330 -34.64 5.85 23.04
C LYS A 330 -36.07 6.39 23.00
N LYS A 331 -37.08 5.51 23.09
CA LYS A 331 -38.50 5.90 23.16
C LYS A 331 -38.80 6.69 24.45
N GLU A 332 -38.28 6.24 25.58
CA GLU A 332 -38.42 6.94 26.87
C GLU A 332 -37.77 8.33 26.83
N ARG A 333 -36.54 8.45 26.31
CA ARG A 333 -35.88 9.76 26.13
C ARG A 333 -36.65 10.67 25.17
N ALA A 334 -37.20 10.13 24.07
CA ALA A 334 -38.01 10.90 23.14
C ALA A 334 -39.32 11.38 23.80
N ALA A 335 -39.96 10.54 24.61
CA ALA A 335 -41.16 10.89 25.37
C ALA A 335 -40.89 11.95 26.45
N VAL A 336 -39.77 11.85 27.18
CA VAL A 336 -39.34 12.87 28.14
C VAL A 336 -39.05 14.21 27.43
N LYS A 337 -38.39 14.18 26.27
CA LYS A 337 -38.13 15.38 25.47
C LYS A 337 -39.41 16.00 24.91
N ALA A 338 -40.39 15.18 24.51
CA ALA A 338 -41.70 15.65 24.06
C ALA A 338 -42.51 16.27 25.20
N ASN A 339 -42.53 15.65 26.39
CA ASN A 339 -43.19 16.20 27.58
C ASN A 339 -42.53 17.49 28.11
N ALA A 340 -41.20 17.61 28.01
CA ALA A 340 -40.46 18.82 28.33
C ALA A 340 -40.69 19.96 27.32
N ALA A 341 -41.07 19.64 26.08
CA ALA A 341 -41.46 20.62 25.06
C ALA A 341 -42.95 21.01 25.14
N ALA A 342 -43.80 20.13 25.68
CA ALA A 342 -45.24 20.36 25.86
C ALA A 342 -45.61 21.06 27.18
N SER A 343 -44.66 21.21 28.11
CA SER A 343 -44.85 22.03 29.30
C SER A 343 -44.81 23.52 28.90
N PRO A 344 -45.80 24.34 29.29
CA PRO A 344 -45.86 25.72 28.83
C PRO A 344 -44.66 26.47 29.40
N LYS A 345 -43.81 27.01 28.51
CA LYS A 345 -42.77 27.97 28.91
C LYS A 345 -43.48 29.14 29.59
N LYS A 346 -43.34 29.24 30.91
CA LYS A 346 -43.88 30.33 31.71
C LYS A 346 -43.12 31.60 31.31
N ASN A 347 -43.62 32.30 30.28
CA ASN A 347 -43.13 33.62 29.94
C ASN A 347 -43.35 34.52 31.15
N ASN A 348 -42.31 35.27 31.52
CA ASN A 348 -42.20 36.12 32.70
C ASN A 348 -43.17 37.32 32.73
N PHE A 349 -44.27 37.26 31.96
CA PHE A 349 -45.30 38.28 31.81
C PHE A 349 -46.55 38.00 32.68
N ASN A 350 -46.75 36.75 33.13
CA ASN A 350 -47.91 36.36 33.94
C ASN A 350 -47.65 36.40 35.46
N ASN A 351 -46.77 37.29 35.93
CA ASN A 351 -46.50 37.50 37.37
C ASN A 351 -47.37 38.60 38.00
N PHE A 352 -48.53 38.89 37.42
CA PHE A 352 -49.53 39.75 38.05
C PHE A 352 -50.57 38.86 38.71
N GLU A 353 -50.71 38.98 40.04
CA GLU A 353 -51.87 38.44 40.75
C GLU A 353 -53.13 39.09 40.17
N SER A 354 -54.01 38.26 39.62
CA SER A 354 -55.35 38.68 39.23
C SER A 354 -56.05 39.21 40.47
N ARG A 355 -56.38 40.51 40.49
CA ARG A 355 -57.24 41.08 41.52
C ARG A 355 -58.59 40.35 41.46
N GLU A 356 -58.84 39.50 42.45
CA GLU A 356 -60.19 39.00 42.73
C GLU A 356 -61.05 40.20 43.17
N ASN A 357 -61.64 40.86 42.18
CA ASN A 357 -62.69 41.83 42.46
C ASN A 357 -63.94 41.05 42.83
N ASP A 358 -64.18 40.88 44.14
CA ASP A 358 -65.41 40.29 44.65
C ASP A 358 -66.59 41.24 44.40
N TYR A 359 -67.21 41.08 43.23
CA TYR A 359 -68.33 41.89 42.78
C TYR A 359 -69.50 41.89 43.76
N LYS A 360 -69.69 40.82 44.55
CA LYS A 360 -70.76 40.76 45.56
C LYS A 360 -70.54 41.75 46.70
N SER A 361 -69.28 41.98 47.08
CA SER A 361 -68.90 42.96 48.10
C SER A 361 -69.18 44.39 47.65
N LEU A 362 -68.87 44.70 46.38
CA LEU A 362 -69.13 46.02 45.78
C LEU A 362 -70.62 46.30 45.60
N GLU A 363 -71.40 45.27 45.23
CA GLU A 363 -72.85 45.37 45.06
C GLU A 363 -73.57 45.64 46.40
N ALA A 364 -73.14 44.98 47.48
CA ALA A 364 -73.65 45.25 48.82
C ALA A 364 -73.34 46.67 49.30
N MET A 365 -72.19 47.24 48.91
CA MET A 365 -71.78 48.59 49.30
C MET A 365 -72.58 49.68 48.55
N LEU A 366 -72.98 49.42 47.31
CA LEU A 366 -73.84 50.31 46.52
C LEU A 366 -75.28 50.35 47.04
N LEU A 367 -75.84 49.20 47.44
CA LEU A 367 -77.20 49.10 47.95
C LEU A 367 -77.39 49.72 49.34
N ASN A 368 -76.31 49.79 50.13
CA ASN A 368 -76.37 50.32 51.50
C ASN A 368 -75.97 51.80 51.63
N SER A 369 -75.75 52.49 50.51
CA SER A 369 -75.39 53.92 50.50
C SER A 369 -76.65 54.78 50.42
N PRO A 370 -77.04 55.53 51.48
CA PRO A 370 -78.25 56.35 51.43
C PRO A 370 -78.03 57.55 50.50
N ILE A 371 -78.91 57.69 49.51
CA ILE A 371 -78.95 58.83 48.58
C ILE A 371 -79.33 60.07 49.39
N ARG A 372 -78.39 61.00 49.61
CA ARG A 372 -78.69 62.33 50.15
C ARG A 372 -79.38 63.16 49.07
N SER A 373 -80.53 63.71 49.46
CA SER A 373 -81.42 64.58 48.68
C SER A 373 -80.76 65.86 48.20
#